data_AF-A0A8R7PK51-F1
#
_entry.id   AF-A0A8R7PK51-F1
#
_cell.length_a   1.000
_cell.length_b   1.000
_cell.length_c   1.000
_cell.angle_alpha   90.00
_cell.angle_beta   90.00
_cell.angle_gamma   90.00
#
_symmetry.space_group_name_H-M   'P 1'
#
loop_
_entity.id
_entity.type
_entity.pdbx_description
1 polymer ?
#
loop_
_entity_poly.entity_id
_entity_poly.type
_entity_poly.pdbx_seq_one_letter_code
_entity_poly.pdbx_strand_id
1 'polypeptide(L)' 'MSTSYDVAALVALYEENDKPSSAVEFVQQKLGGPSISDYEKLKAEKLDLQLKYNELLETHKETSRQLEELKNLKIDAPWN' A
#
# COMPACT_ATOMS: atom_id res chain seq x y z
N MET A 1 11.73 -27.91 -0.23
CA MET A 1 12.71 -27.18 -1.05
C MET A 1 13.05 -25.78 -0.52
N SER A 2 12.20 -25.12 0.29
CA SER A 2 12.49 -23.77 0.83
C SER A 2 13.66 -23.70 1.81
N THR A 3 13.88 -24.73 2.64
CA THR A 3 14.85 -24.67 3.76
C THR A 3 16.32 -24.74 3.33
N SER A 4 16.63 -25.07 2.08
CA SER A 4 18.02 -25.26 1.62
C SER A 4 18.73 -23.95 1.24
N TYR A 5 17.97 -22.92 0.87
CA TYR A 5 18.53 -21.64 0.40
C TYR A 5 18.78 -20.68 1.56
N ASP A 6 17.95 -20.74 2.61
CA ASP A 6 18.05 -19.88 3.80
C ASP A 6 19.37 -20.13 4.56
N VAL A 7 19.74 -21.41 4.75
CA VAL A 7 20.99 -21.77 5.44
C VAL A 7 22.23 -21.34 4.66
N ALA A 8 22.21 -21.36 3.33
CA ALA A 8 23.35 -20.95 2.51
C ALA A 8 23.60 -19.43 2.58
N ALA A 9 22.53 -18.62 2.62
CA ALA A 9 22.65 -17.17 2.79
C ALA A 9 23.16 -16.79 4.19
N LEU A 10 22.70 -17.50 5.23
CA LEU A 10 23.19 -17.30 6.59
C LEU A 10 24.67 -17.69 6.72
N VAL A 11 25.11 -18.80 6.13
CA VAL A 11 26.52 -19.23 6.16
C VAL A 11 27.42 -18.20 5.47
N ALA A 12 27.02 -17.66 4.31
CA ALA A 12 27.79 -16.65 3.60
C ALA A 12 27.96 -15.33 4.40
N LEU A 13 26.98 -14.94 5.21
CA LEU A 13 27.08 -13.77 6.12
C LEU A 13 28.14 -13.92 7.21
N TYR A 14 28.49 -15.16 7.58
CA TYR A 14 29.48 -15.45 8.62
C TYR A 14 30.87 -15.79 8.05
N GLU A 15 30.98 -16.17 6.77
CA GLU A 15 32.27 -16.47 6.10
C GLU A 15 32.95 -15.24 5.47
N GLU A 16 32.20 -14.20 5.10
CA GLU A 16 32.78 -12.92 4.69
C GLU A 16 33.40 -12.22 5.93
N ASN A 17 34.72 -11.96 5.87
CA ASN A 17 35.46 -11.30 6.96
C ASN A 17 35.01 -9.84 7.20
N ASP A 18 34.20 -9.29 6.30
CA ASP A 18 33.64 -7.95 6.39
C ASP A 18 32.11 -8.04 6.47
N LYS A 19 31.57 -7.80 7.67
CA LYS A 19 30.14 -7.98 7.96
C LYS A 19 29.32 -6.96 7.15
N PRO A 20 28.32 -7.38 6.36
CA PRO A 20 27.54 -6.43 5.58
C PRO A 20 26.80 -5.45 6.49
N SER A 21 26.73 -4.18 6.08
CA SER A 21 26.08 -3.10 6.85
C SER A 21 24.60 -3.37 7.11
N SER A 22 23.94 -4.16 6.24
CA SER A 22 22.57 -4.62 6.37
C SER A 22 22.45 -6.09 5.98
N ALA A 23 22.16 -6.95 6.97
CA ALA A 23 21.92 -8.37 6.75
C ALA A 23 20.70 -8.61 5.84
N VAL A 24 19.70 -7.73 5.89
CA VAL A 24 18.48 -7.82 5.08
C VAL A 24 18.78 -7.59 3.61
N GLU A 25 19.59 -6.58 3.29
CA GLU A 25 19.99 -6.28 1.90
C GLU A 25 20.83 -7.41 1.31
N PHE A 26 21.74 -7.99 2.10
CA PHE A 26 22.55 -9.13 1.65
C PHE A 26 21.68 -10.34 1.30
N VAL A 27 20.72 -10.68 2.16
CA VAL A 27 19.77 -11.77 1.91
C VAL A 27 18.94 -11.48 0.66
N GLN A 28 18.43 -10.26 0.49
CA GLN A 28 17.69 -9.84 -0.71
C GLN A 28 18.52 -9.95 -2.00
N GLN A 29 19.80 -9.56 -1.96
CA GLN A 29 20.70 -9.68 -3.12
C GLN A 29 20.98 -11.14 -3.51
N LYS A 30 21.09 -12.04 -2.52
CA LYS A 30 21.43 -13.46 -2.73
C LYS A 30 20.23 -14.34 -3.06
N LEU A 31 19.12 -14.14 -2.36
CA LEU A 31 17.92 -14.96 -2.48
C LEU A 31 16.80 -14.31 -3.30
N GLY A 32 16.97 -13.03 -3.65
CA GLY A 32 15.92 -12.20 -4.22
C GLY A 32 14.97 -11.67 -3.13
N GLY A 33 14.07 -10.78 -3.54
CA GLY A 33 13.04 -10.22 -2.68
C GLY A 33 12.84 -8.72 -2.90
N PRO A 34 11.68 -8.15 -2.53
CA PRO A 34 11.43 -6.72 -2.64
C PRO A 34 12.43 -5.94 -1.79
N SER A 35 13.04 -4.91 -2.36
CA SER A 35 13.97 -4.04 -1.64
C SER A 35 13.25 -3.16 -0.61
N ILE A 36 14.03 -2.52 0.27
CA ILE A 36 13.51 -1.51 1.19
C ILE A 36 12.86 -0.36 0.41
N SER A 37 13.47 0.06 -0.71
CA SER A 37 12.93 1.08 -1.60
C SER A 37 11.58 0.67 -2.20
N ASP A 38 11.41 -0.59 -2.58
CA ASP A 38 10.14 -1.11 -3.09
C ASP A 38 9.04 -1.02 -2.02
N TYR A 39 9.38 -1.35 -0.77
CA TYR A 39 8.46 -1.24 0.35
C TYR A 39 8.08 0.21 0.64
N GLU A 40 9.04 1.13 0.64
CA GLU A 40 8.80 2.56 0.86
C GLU A 40 7.93 3.16 -0.25
N LYS A 41 8.22 2.82 -1.51
CA LYS A 41 7.42 3.22 -2.66
C LYS A 41 5.98 2.71 -2.53
N LEU A 42 5.79 1.42 -2.24
CA LEU A 42 4.46 0.84 -2.06
C LEU A 42 3.69 1.50 -0.90
N LYS A 43 4.40 1.82 0.20
CA LYS A 43 3.81 2.53 1.34
C LYS A 43 3.34 3.94 0.96
N ALA A 44 4.12 4.66 0.14
CA ALA A 44 3.73 5.97 -0.37
C ALA A 44 2.52 5.89 -1.31
N GLU A 45 2.51 4.94 -2.24
CA GLU A 45 1.39 4.71 -3.16
C GLU A 45 0.10 4.36 -2.41
N LYS A 46 0.19 3.50 -1.38
CA LYS A 46 -0.95 3.18 -0.52
C LYS A 46 -1.51 4.43 0.17
N LEU A 47 -0.65 5.29 0.71
CA LEU A 47 -1.07 6.50 1.40
C LEU A 47 -1.76 7.49 0.45
N ASP A 48 -1.17 7.72 -0.72
CA ASP A 48 -1.75 8.56 -1.77
C ASP A 48 -3.13 8.04 -2.22
N LEU A 49 -3.25 6.73 -2.44
CA LEU A 49 -4.51 6.12 -2.80
C LEU A 49 -5.57 6.27 -1.70
N GLN A 50 -5.17 6.13 -0.43
CA GLN A 50 -6.07 6.29 0.71
C GLN A 50 -6.57 7.74 0.85
N LEU A 51 -5.72 8.73 0.55
CA LEU A 51 -6.13 10.14 0.51
C LEU A 51 -7.15 10.39 -0.60
N LYS A 52 -6.87 9.93 -1.83
CA LYS A 52 -7.79 10.05 -2.98
C LYS A 52 -9.13 9.38 -2.72
N TYR A 53 -9.11 8.20 -2.11
CA TYR A 53 -10.33 7.48 -1.74
C TYR A 53 -11.18 8.28 -0.75
N ASN A 54 -10.57 8.85 0.29
CA ASN A 54 -11.29 9.64 1.28
C ASN A 54 -11.92 10.90 0.66
N GLU A 55 -11.19 11.61 -0.19
CA GLU A 55 -11.70 12.79 -0.92
C GLU A 55 -12.89 12.43 -1.81
N LEU A 56 -12.76 11.34 -2.57
CA LEU A 56 -13.83 10.83 -3.43
C LEU A 56 -15.06 10.42 -2.62
N LEU A 57 -14.85 9.76 -1.47
CA LEU A 57 -15.92 9.33 -0.58
C LEU A 57 -16.70 10.53 -0.02
N GLU A 58 -16.02 11.58 0.42
CA GLU A 58 -16.69 12.79 0.90
C GLU A 58 -17.47 13.49 -0.22
N THR A 59 -16.88 13.59 -1.42
CA THR A 59 -17.57 14.14 -2.60
C THR A 59 -18.82 13.33 -2.95
N HIS A 60 -18.74 12.01 -2.88
CA HIS A 60 -19.86 11.12 -3.16
C HIS A 60 -20.98 11.27 -2.12
N LYS A 61 -20.65 11.35 -0.84
CA LYS A 61 -21.62 11.60 0.24
C LYS A 61 -22.36 12.92 0.03
N GLU A 62 -21.63 13.99 -0.25
CA GLU A 62 -22.23 15.31 -0.45
C GLU A 62 -23.13 15.34 -1.69
N THR A 63 -22.66 14.80 -2.81
CA THR A 63 -23.46 14.70 -4.04
C THR A 63 -24.74 13.89 -3.82
N SER A 64 -24.64 12.78 -3.09
CA SER A 64 -25.79 11.92 -2.78
C SER A 64 -26.81 12.63 -1.88
N ARG A 65 -26.33 13.39 -0.89
CA ARG A 65 -27.17 14.23 -0.02
C ARG A 65 -27.96 15.26 -0.83
N GLN A 66 -27.25 16.02 -1.69
CA GLN A 66 -27.88 17.04 -2.55
C GLN A 66 -28.92 16.43 -3.49
N LEU A 67 -28.63 15.26 -4.07
CA LEU A 67 -29.55 14.55 -4.94
C LEU A 67 -30.83 14.14 -4.19
N GLU A 68 -30.70 13.65 -2.96
CA GLU A 68 -31.84 13.26 -2.13
C GLU A 68 -32.70 14.46 -1.74
N GLU A 69 -32.07 15.58 -1.36
CA GLU A 69 -32.77 16.84 -1.08
C GLU A 69 -33.57 17.34 -2.29
N LEU A 70 -32.98 17.32 -3.48
CA LEU A 70 -33.66 17.70 -4.71
C LEU A 70 -34.82 16.78 -5.07
N LYS A 71 -34.67 15.46 -4.86
CA LYS A 71 -35.76 14.51 -5.08
C LYS A 71 -36.95 14.79 -4.16
N ASN A 72 -36.67 15.03 -2.87
CA ASN A 72 -37.70 15.30 -1.88
C ASN A 72 -38.44 16.62 -2.18
N LEU A 73 -37.71 17.69 -2.54
CA LEU A 73 -38.33 18.95 -2.98
C LEU A 73 -39.22 18.79 -4.21
N LYS A 74 -38.84 17.91 -5.15
CA LYS A 74 -39.68 17.60 -6.32
C LYS A 74 -40.94 16.86 -5.91
N ILE A 75 -40.86 15.88 -5.00
CA ILE A 75 -42.03 15.11 -4.55
C ILE A 75 -43.02 16.01 -3.81
N ASP A 76 -42.54 16.95 -2.99
CA ASP A 76 -43.38 17.85 -2.20
C ASP A 76 -43.96 19.03 -3.00
N ALA A 77 -43.66 19.13 -4.30
CA ALA A 77 -44.19 20.17 -5.16
C ALA A 77 -45.70 19.94 -5.43
N PRO A 78 -46.57 20.95 -5.25
CA PRO A 78 -48.04 20.79 -5.30
C PRO A 78 -48.62 20.50 -6.69
N TRP A 79 -47.78 20.27 -7.69
CA TRP A 79 -48.15 20.09 -9.09
C TRP A 79 -47.74 18.72 -9.67
N ASN A 80 -47.18 17.82 -8.86
CA ASN A 80 -46.94 16.41 -9.24
C ASN A 80 -48.13 15.50 -8.93
#